data_AF-A0A3S0RGB1-F1
#
_entry.id   AF-A0A3S0RGB1-F1
#
_cell.length_a   1.000
_cell.length_b   1.000
_cell.length_c   1.000
_cell.angle_alpha   90.00
_cell.angle_beta   90.00
_cell.angle_gamma   90.00
#
_symmetry.space_group_name_H-M   'P 1'
#
loop_
_entity.id
_entity.type
_entity.pdbx_description
1 polymer ?
#
loop_
_entity_poly.entity_id
_entity_poly.type
_entity_poly.pdbx_seq_one_letter_code
_entity_poly.pdbx_strand_id
1 'polypeptide(L)'
;MNVAAAVYAATIQRARTKGIRRGVRTSVKLLFDLKTLVELVSILNGPNTIAFARRHPGVIYKCQGRYLAKGISRRHRKTILKFHYQFIEKSVNSQFYRRLISGNVELWRSAEAGPTIKISLSVPEYGREGDLSLILTIDSNQIYELSFTIIPGSVAGVPGSNALFIARVQGRKGQFDAIRRATKICRDVSPPYLLMAAAEGIANAFGIRFVVGVGNDDQLSPQKTFDYTSFWETLLCRKTEGLFYVLPLPILGAPLDQCSPSHRRRTRLKREFKVALSQAVETAFLRELRSSSRKSKRIGEGEGIKGFCYSTARHERQIELQATGPCTFSIKRRHDLHSSLAEFWGHSDGQRSGLQLRSAPTV
;
A
#
# COMPACT_ATOMS: atom_id res chain seq x y z
N MET A 1 25.39 6.76 12.75
CA MET A 1 26.10 5.46 12.67
C MET A 1 26.86 5.43 11.35
N ASN A 2 28.17 5.21 11.34
CA ASN A 2 28.91 5.16 10.07
C ASN A 2 28.52 3.89 9.26
N VAL A 3 28.88 3.85 7.98
CA VAL A 3 28.51 2.75 7.07
C VAL A 3 29.07 1.41 7.54
N ALA A 4 30.32 1.37 8.00
CA ALA A 4 30.96 0.15 8.49
C ALA A 4 30.21 -0.43 9.70
N ALA A 5 29.86 0.40 10.69
CA ALA A 5 29.09 0.00 11.85
C ALA A 5 27.68 -0.49 11.47
N ALA A 6 27.02 0.16 10.50
CA ALA A 6 25.73 -0.26 9.99
C ALA A 6 25.79 -1.66 9.35
N VAL A 7 26.77 -1.87 8.47
CA VAL A 7 27.01 -3.17 7.83
C VAL A 7 27.30 -4.23 8.88
N TYR A 8 28.25 -3.98 9.80
CA TYR A 8 28.60 -4.90 10.86
C TYR A 8 27.39 -5.33 11.69
N ALA A 9 26.63 -4.38 12.23
CA ALA A 9 25.44 -4.67 13.04
C ALA A 9 24.40 -5.47 12.25
N ALA A 10 24.16 -5.11 10.99
CA ALA A 10 23.23 -5.81 10.13
C ALA A 10 23.71 -7.24 9.84
N THR A 11 25.02 -7.43 9.59
CA THR A 11 25.62 -8.74 9.30
C THR A 11 25.49 -9.67 10.49
N ILE A 12 25.77 -9.17 11.70
CA ILE A 12 25.60 -9.94 12.94
C ILE A 12 24.13 -10.34 13.13
N GLN A 13 23.18 -9.40 12.99
CA GLN A 13 21.75 -9.71 13.08
C GLN A 13 21.33 -10.78 12.06
N ARG A 14 21.82 -10.68 10.82
CA ARG A 14 21.51 -11.63 9.76
C ARG A 14 22.16 -12.99 9.97
N ALA A 15 23.39 -13.02 10.47
CA ALA A 15 24.10 -14.25 10.83
C ALA A 15 23.36 -15.02 11.93
N ARG A 16 22.89 -14.32 12.97
CA ARG A 16 22.07 -14.91 14.06
C ARG A 16 20.77 -15.52 13.55
N THR A 17 20.10 -14.86 12.60
CA THR A 17 18.76 -15.28 12.13
C THR A 17 18.78 -16.25 10.96
N LYS A 18 19.84 -16.27 10.14
CA LYS A 18 19.91 -17.03 8.87
C LYS A 18 21.21 -17.81 8.69
N GLY A 19 22.11 -17.79 9.66
CA GLY A 19 23.42 -18.44 9.61
C GLY A 19 24.53 -17.55 9.02
N ILE A 20 25.76 -17.79 9.49
CA ILE A 20 26.96 -16.98 9.19
C ILE A 20 27.18 -16.86 7.68
N ARG A 21 27.17 -17.98 6.94
CA ARG A 21 27.38 -18.00 5.48
C ARG A 21 26.42 -17.07 4.73
N ARG A 22 25.14 -17.05 5.09
CA ARG A 22 24.14 -16.16 4.46
C ARG A 22 24.32 -14.70 4.85
N GLY A 23 24.73 -14.43 6.10
CA GLY A 23 25.09 -13.10 6.58
C GLY A 23 26.22 -12.49 5.75
N VAL A 24 27.36 -13.19 5.67
CA VAL A 24 28.55 -12.75 4.92
C VAL A 24 28.22 -12.55 3.44
N ARG A 25 27.59 -13.54 2.78
CA ARG A 25 27.22 -13.44 1.36
C ARG A 25 26.33 -12.24 1.05
N THR A 26 25.40 -11.89 1.94
CA THR A 26 24.52 -10.73 1.73
C THR A 26 25.29 -9.42 1.89
N SER A 27 26.21 -9.38 2.85
CA SER A 27 27.06 -8.20 3.12
C SER A 27 27.96 -7.90 1.91
N VAL A 28 28.62 -8.92 1.36
CA VAL A 28 29.45 -8.82 0.16
C VAL A 28 28.66 -8.26 -1.03
N LYS A 29 27.42 -8.74 -1.27
CA LYS A 29 26.55 -8.21 -2.34
C LYS A 29 26.21 -6.73 -2.16
N LEU A 30 26.10 -6.26 -0.92
CA LEU A 30 25.80 -4.87 -0.63
C LEU A 30 27.02 -3.96 -0.85
N LEU A 31 28.25 -4.48 -0.63
CA LEU A 31 29.49 -3.76 -0.93
C LEU A 31 29.66 -3.49 -2.43
N PHE A 32 29.16 -4.37 -3.30
CA PHE A 32 29.10 -4.12 -4.75
C PHE A 32 28.09 -3.04 -5.17
N ASP A 33 27.28 -2.53 -4.23
CA ASP A 33 26.34 -1.43 -4.43
C ASP A 33 26.54 -0.35 -3.36
N LEU A 34 27.81 0.05 -3.21
CA LEU A 34 28.25 0.98 -2.16
C LEU A 34 27.49 2.31 -2.20
N LYS A 35 27.16 2.81 -3.41
CA LYS A 35 26.37 4.04 -3.56
C LYS A 35 25.00 3.92 -2.89
N THR A 36 24.24 2.85 -3.18
CA THR A 36 22.93 2.65 -2.55
C THR A 36 23.07 2.46 -1.04
N LEU A 37 24.10 1.75 -0.60
CA LEU A 37 24.39 1.54 0.82
C LEU A 37 24.66 2.85 1.56
N VAL A 38 25.54 3.69 1.03
CA VAL A 38 25.88 5.00 1.61
C VAL A 38 24.64 5.89 1.68
N GLU A 39 23.88 5.99 0.58
CA GLU A 39 22.64 6.77 0.53
C GLU A 39 21.63 6.27 1.58
N LEU A 40 21.40 4.96 1.66
CA LEU A 40 20.43 4.38 2.58
C LEU A 40 20.84 4.57 4.04
N VAL A 41 22.13 4.40 4.38
CA VAL A 41 22.65 4.64 5.73
C VAL A 41 22.54 6.12 6.10
N SER A 42 22.81 7.03 5.15
CA SER A 42 22.62 8.46 5.36
C SER A 42 21.16 8.79 5.69
N ILE A 43 20.21 8.27 4.91
CA ILE A 43 18.76 8.44 5.15
C ILE A 43 18.37 7.92 6.53
N LEU A 44 18.79 6.69 6.86
CA LEU A 44 18.48 6.01 8.12
C LEU A 44 19.17 6.63 9.35
N ASN A 45 20.19 7.46 9.15
CA ASN A 45 20.82 8.24 10.22
C ASN A 45 20.09 9.56 10.49
N GLY A 46 19.02 9.86 9.76
CA GLY A 46 18.19 11.02 10.03
C GLY A 46 17.64 11.01 11.47
N PRO A 47 17.40 12.19 12.07
CA PRO A 47 16.95 12.31 13.46
C PRO A 47 15.66 11.53 13.75
N ASN A 48 14.77 11.37 12.77
CA ASN A 48 13.49 10.70 12.98
C ASN A 48 13.58 9.18 12.76
N THR A 49 14.52 8.69 11.95
CA THR A 49 14.69 7.28 11.57
C THR A 49 15.81 6.54 12.31
N ILE A 50 16.76 7.24 12.94
CA ILE A 50 17.94 6.63 13.58
C ILE A 50 17.58 5.65 14.71
N ALA A 51 16.51 5.90 15.45
CA ALA A 51 16.03 4.99 16.49
C ALA A 51 15.65 3.63 15.90
N PHE A 52 14.94 3.64 14.76
CA PHE A 52 14.60 2.43 14.02
C PHE A 52 15.82 1.73 13.46
N ALA A 53 16.73 2.47 12.81
CA ALA A 53 17.93 1.89 12.20
C ALA A 53 18.83 1.18 13.21
N ARG A 54 18.96 1.73 14.42
CA ARG A 54 19.73 1.11 15.52
C ARG A 54 19.08 -0.17 16.04
N ARG A 55 17.75 -0.21 16.14
CA ARG A 55 17.01 -1.39 16.60
C ARG A 55 16.91 -2.48 15.53
N HIS A 56 16.83 -2.10 14.26
CA HIS A 56 16.63 -2.99 13.12
C HIS A 56 17.70 -2.79 12.03
N PRO A 57 19.00 -3.01 12.33
CA PRO A 57 20.08 -2.72 11.40
C PRO A 57 19.99 -3.54 10.09
N GLY A 58 19.37 -4.73 10.13
CA GLY A 58 19.09 -5.56 8.96
C GLY A 58 18.20 -4.92 7.89
N VAL A 59 17.59 -3.76 8.15
CA VAL A 59 16.82 -2.99 7.16
C VAL A 59 17.62 -2.74 5.87
N ILE A 60 18.93 -2.49 5.98
CA ILE A 60 19.79 -2.21 4.82
C ILE A 60 19.87 -3.38 3.82
N TYR A 61 19.54 -4.59 4.28
CA TYR A 61 19.52 -5.80 3.46
C TYR A 61 18.15 -6.11 2.84
N LYS A 62 17.07 -5.36 3.15
CA LYS A 62 15.74 -5.63 2.61
C LYS A 62 15.75 -5.60 1.07
N CYS A 63 16.42 -4.62 0.48
CA CYS A 63 16.50 -4.46 -0.98
C CYS A 63 17.26 -5.59 -1.70
N GLN A 64 18.10 -6.36 -1.00
CA GLN A 64 18.86 -7.49 -1.55
C GLN A 64 18.05 -8.78 -1.61
N GLY A 65 17.00 -8.89 -0.78
CA GLY A 65 16.08 -10.01 -0.74
C GLY A 65 14.81 -9.80 -1.56
N ARG A 66 13.86 -10.72 -1.42
CA ARG A 66 12.45 -10.47 -1.77
C ARG A 66 11.87 -9.46 -0.77
N TYR A 67 11.20 -8.43 -1.28
CA TYR A 67 10.65 -7.32 -0.50
C TYR A 67 9.36 -6.84 -1.18
N LEU A 68 8.30 -6.74 -0.38
CA LEU A 68 6.90 -6.42 -0.69
C LEU A 68 6.17 -7.42 -1.61
N ALA A 69 6.74 -7.76 -2.76
CA ALA A 69 6.11 -8.66 -3.73
C ALA A 69 7.15 -9.45 -4.54
N LYS A 70 6.74 -10.58 -5.13
CA LYS A 70 7.62 -11.40 -5.98
C LYS A 70 8.05 -10.64 -7.23
N GLY A 71 7.12 -9.98 -7.92
CA GLY A 71 7.36 -9.29 -9.19
C GLY A 71 8.13 -7.95 -9.11
N ILE A 72 8.43 -7.42 -7.93
CA ILE A 72 9.20 -6.16 -7.82
C ILE A 72 10.68 -6.43 -8.11
N SER A 73 11.24 -5.75 -9.13
CA SER A 73 12.66 -5.85 -9.49
C SER A 73 13.59 -5.34 -8.38
N ARG A 74 14.86 -5.79 -8.36
CA ARG A 74 15.84 -5.27 -7.37
C ARG A 74 16.02 -3.75 -7.45
N ARG A 75 15.96 -3.16 -8.65
CA ARG A 75 16.01 -1.72 -8.86
C ARG A 75 14.84 -1.01 -8.18
N HIS A 76 13.62 -1.52 -8.36
CA HIS A 76 12.44 -0.98 -7.69
C HIS A 76 12.50 -1.18 -6.18
N ARG A 77 12.97 -2.33 -5.67
CA ARG A 77 13.15 -2.55 -4.21
C ARG A 77 14.06 -1.50 -3.57
N LYS A 78 15.19 -1.18 -4.21
CA LYS A 78 16.10 -0.12 -3.76
C LYS A 78 15.43 1.25 -3.76
N THR A 79 14.72 1.56 -4.84
CA THR A 79 14.00 2.83 -5.01
C THR A 79 12.93 3.00 -3.93
N ILE A 80 12.10 1.97 -3.74
CA ILE A 80 11.04 1.95 -2.72
C ILE A 80 11.62 2.12 -1.32
N LEU A 81 12.65 1.34 -0.97
CA LEU A 81 13.22 1.36 0.38
C LEU A 81 13.78 2.75 0.73
N LYS A 82 14.54 3.36 -0.20
CA LYS A 82 15.04 4.73 -0.02
C LYS A 82 13.90 5.73 0.10
N PHE A 83 12.92 5.66 -0.80
CA PHE A 83 11.78 6.55 -0.82
C PHE A 83 10.97 6.50 0.48
N HIS A 84 10.67 5.29 0.96
CA HIS A 84 9.91 5.09 2.19
C HIS A 84 10.59 5.78 3.38
N TYR A 85 11.86 5.49 3.64
CA TYR A 85 12.55 6.07 4.79
C TYR A 85 12.83 7.57 4.63
N GLN A 86 13.05 8.07 3.41
CA GLN A 86 13.12 9.50 3.15
C GLN A 86 11.78 10.20 3.42
N PHE A 87 10.67 9.57 3.02
CA PHE A 87 9.34 10.09 3.25
C PHE A 87 9.04 10.14 4.75
N ILE A 88 9.26 9.04 5.48
CA ILE A 88 9.06 9.01 6.92
C ILE A 88 9.94 10.04 7.62
N GLU A 89 11.24 10.09 7.31
CA GLU A 89 12.18 11.05 7.92
C GLU A 89 11.70 12.51 7.77
N LYS A 90 11.06 12.85 6.65
CA LYS A 90 10.53 14.20 6.41
C LYS A 90 9.19 14.44 7.10
N SER A 91 8.34 13.43 7.20
CA SER A 91 6.94 13.58 7.59
C SER A 91 6.68 13.43 9.09
N VAL A 92 7.37 12.52 9.77
CA VAL A 92 7.08 12.17 11.18
C VAL A 92 7.99 12.89 12.16
N ASN A 93 7.54 13.04 13.40
CA ASN A 93 8.35 13.61 14.47
C ASN A 93 9.41 12.61 15.01
N SER A 94 10.36 13.11 15.80
CA SER A 94 11.49 12.31 16.29
C SER A 94 11.12 11.25 17.34
N GLN A 95 9.89 11.29 17.86
CA GLN A 95 9.35 10.31 18.80
C GLN A 95 8.66 9.14 18.09
N PHE A 96 8.29 9.27 16.82
CA PHE A 96 7.51 8.28 16.08
C PHE A 96 8.07 6.85 16.21
N TYR A 97 9.30 6.62 15.74
CA TYR A 97 9.89 5.29 15.83
C TYR A 97 10.27 4.89 17.26
N ARG A 98 10.55 5.85 18.15
CA ARG A 98 10.81 5.53 19.57
C ARG A 98 9.56 4.93 20.21
N ARG A 99 8.40 5.54 19.97
CA ARG A 99 7.10 5.04 20.41
C ARG A 99 6.83 3.66 19.83
N LEU A 100 6.91 3.52 18.50
CA LEU A 100 6.70 2.23 17.81
C LEU A 100 7.62 1.10 18.28
N ILE A 101 8.84 1.41 18.72
CA ILE A 101 9.78 0.42 19.24
C ILE A 101 9.48 0.08 20.70
N SER A 102 9.05 1.07 21.51
CA SER A 102 8.67 0.86 22.91
C SER A 102 7.34 0.11 23.07
N GLY A 103 6.48 0.18 22.06
CA GLY A 103 5.18 -0.49 22.01
C GLY A 103 4.41 -0.09 20.76
N ASN A 104 3.21 -0.62 20.60
CA ASN A 104 2.36 -0.21 19.49
C ASN A 104 1.73 1.16 19.78
N VAL A 105 1.55 1.99 18.76
CA VAL A 105 0.85 3.28 18.88
C VAL A 105 -0.63 3.04 18.63
N GLU A 106 -1.46 3.17 19.67
CA GLU A 106 -2.92 3.03 19.54
C GLU A 106 -3.48 4.19 18.70
N LEU A 107 -4.15 3.87 17.59
CA LEU A 107 -4.75 4.84 16.67
C LEU A 107 -6.27 4.91 16.80
N TRP A 108 -6.89 3.81 17.22
CA TRP A 108 -8.33 3.73 17.40
C TRP A 108 -8.71 2.67 18.44
N ARG A 109 -9.81 2.92 19.13
CA ARG A 109 -10.42 2.00 20.10
C ARG A 109 -11.94 2.03 19.96
N SER A 110 -12.59 0.87 20.11
CA SER A 110 -14.05 0.77 20.15
C SER A 110 -14.64 1.45 21.39
N ALA A 111 -15.77 2.14 21.24
CA ALA A 111 -16.46 2.83 22.32
C ALA A 111 -17.47 1.95 23.10
N GLU A 112 -17.82 0.77 22.58
CA GLU A 112 -18.88 -0.08 23.15
C GLU A 112 -18.43 -0.79 24.44
N ALA A 113 -19.39 -1.00 25.36
CA ALA A 113 -19.18 -1.77 26.58
C ALA A 113 -18.95 -3.26 26.23
N GLY A 114 -17.89 -3.86 26.78
CA GLY A 114 -17.51 -5.26 26.52
C GLY A 114 -16.06 -5.39 26.06
N PRO A 115 -15.74 -6.45 25.28
CA PRO A 115 -14.39 -6.68 24.77
C PRO A 115 -13.87 -5.48 23.97
N THR A 116 -12.66 -5.03 24.29
CA THR A 116 -12.11 -3.81 23.70
C THR A 116 -11.42 -4.12 22.38
N ILE A 117 -11.91 -3.56 21.27
CA ILE A 117 -11.23 -3.63 19.98
C ILE A 117 -10.27 -2.44 19.86
N LYS A 118 -9.03 -2.70 19.42
CA LYS A 118 -8.03 -1.67 19.17
C LYS A 118 -7.38 -1.86 17.81
N ILE A 119 -7.08 -0.74 17.16
CA ILE A 119 -6.19 -0.69 16.00
C ILE A 119 -4.94 0.08 16.42
N SER A 120 -3.79 -0.55 16.30
CA SER A 120 -2.51 0.08 16.63
C SER A 120 -1.52 0.01 15.47
N LEU A 121 -0.69 1.03 15.33
CA LEU A 121 0.44 1.05 14.43
C LEU A 121 1.64 0.37 15.09
N SER A 122 2.36 -0.44 14.32
CA SER A 122 3.56 -1.14 14.78
C SER A 122 4.62 -1.23 13.68
N VAL A 123 5.84 -1.63 14.08
CA VAL A 123 6.82 -2.16 13.14
C VAL A 123 6.46 -3.62 12.84
N PRO A 124 6.43 -4.06 11.57
CA PRO A 124 6.10 -5.44 11.21
C PRO A 124 7.14 -6.41 11.77
N GLU A 125 6.65 -7.51 12.36
CA GLU A 125 7.48 -8.64 12.78
C GLU A 125 8.21 -9.27 11.58
N TYR A 126 7.50 -9.38 10.45
CA TYR A 126 8.00 -9.88 9.18
C TYR A 126 8.35 -8.73 8.23
N GLY A 127 9.49 -8.08 8.44
CA GLY A 127 9.90 -6.89 7.69
C GLY A 127 10.12 -7.06 6.17
N ARG A 128 9.76 -8.19 5.54
CA ARG A 128 9.76 -8.36 4.08
C ARG A 128 8.45 -7.96 3.42
N GLU A 129 7.33 -7.95 4.15
CA GLU A 129 6.00 -7.69 3.60
C GLU A 129 5.42 -6.36 4.10
N GLY A 130 6.30 -5.40 4.44
CA GLY A 130 5.95 -4.06 4.86
C GLY A 130 7.05 -3.41 5.68
N ASP A 131 6.88 -2.11 5.94
CA ASP A 131 7.73 -1.33 6.84
C ASP A 131 6.97 -0.77 8.04
N LEU A 132 5.63 -0.69 7.92
CA LEU A 132 4.68 -0.41 8.99
C LEU A 132 3.55 -1.45 8.96
N SER A 133 2.93 -1.70 10.10
CA SER A 133 1.76 -2.58 10.22
C SER A 133 0.66 -1.92 11.04
N LEU A 134 -0.59 -2.15 10.64
CA LEU A 134 -1.76 -1.98 11.47
C LEU A 134 -2.13 -3.33 12.08
N ILE A 135 -2.23 -3.37 13.40
CA ILE A 135 -2.58 -4.56 14.17
C ILE A 135 -3.96 -4.36 14.77
N LEU A 136 -4.89 -5.27 14.47
CA LEU A 136 -6.19 -5.35 15.10
C LEU A 136 -6.11 -6.30 16.30
N THR A 137 -6.50 -5.81 17.48
CA THR A 137 -6.60 -6.62 18.69
C THR A 137 -8.01 -6.61 19.25
N ILE A 138 -8.42 -7.71 19.87
CA ILE A 138 -9.55 -7.78 20.80
C ILE A 138 -8.99 -8.13 22.17
N ASP A 139 -9.22 -7.24 23.13
CA ASP A 139 -8.58 -7.23 24.44
C ASP A 139 -7.05 -7.22 24.28
N SER A 140 -6.36 -8.31 24.61
CA SER A 140 -4.91 -8.50 24.44
C SER A 140 -4.54 -9.38 23.24
N ASN A 141 -5.52 -9.99 22.55
CA ASN A 141 -5.28 -10.93 21.48
C ASN A 141 -5.16 -10.23 20.13
N GLN A 142 -4.01 -10.35 19.47
CA GLN A 142 -3.86 -9.94 18.08
C GLN A 142 -4.64 -10.91 17.18
N ILE A 143 -5.52 -10.37 16.34
CA ILE A 143 -6.39 -11.18 15.48
C ILE A 143 -6.14 -10.97 14.00
N TYR A 144 -5.63 -9.80 13.62
CA TYR A 144 -5.42 -9.44 12.22
C TYR A 144 -4.27 -8.44 12.06
N GLU A 145 -3.58 -8.51 10.93
CA GLU A 145 -2.50 -7.61 10.54
C GLU A 145 -2.66 -7.17 9.09
N LEU A 146 -2.43 -5.88 8.84
CA LEU A 146 -2.25 -5.30 7.52
C LEU A 146 -0.92 -4.55 7.50
N SER A 147 0.00 -4.95 6.62
CA SER A 147 1.33 -4.36 6.52
C SER A 147 1.48 -3.57 5.23
N PHE A 148 2.13 -2.42 5.34
CA PHE A 148 2.24 -1.48 4.24
C PHE A 148 3.59 -0.74 4.20
N THR A 149 3.85 -0.14 3.05
CA THR A 149 5.01 0.70 2.78
C THR A 149 4.60 1.87 1.91
N ILE A 150 5.10 3.07 2.19
CA ILE A 150 4.94 4.21 1.28
C ILE A 150 5.91 4.08 0.11
N ILE A 151 5.40 4.09 -1.11
CA ILE A 151 6.19 3.90 -2.34
C ILE A 151 6.03 5.09 -3.29
N PRO A 152 6.97 5.33 -4.21
CA PRO A 152 6.79 6.34 -5.27
C PRO A 152 5.65 5.93 -6.19
N GLY A 153 4.79 6.87 -6.57
CA GLY A 153 3.66 6.58 -7.46
C GLY A 153 4.09 6.11 -8.85
N SER A 154 5.26 6.56 -9.33
CA SER A 154 5.86 6.07 -10.58
C SER A 154 6.19 4.58 -10.56
N VAL A 155 6.57 4.02 -9.40
CA VAL A 155 6.79 2.57 -9.24
C VAL A 155 5.45 1.82 -9.12
N ALA A 156 4.43 2.49 -8.60
CA ALA A 156 3.08 1.95 -8.46
C ALA A 156 2.25 2.02 -9.76
N GLY A 157 2.68 2.81 -10.75
CA GLY A 157 1.91 3.06 -11.97
C GLY A 157 0.70 3.97 -11.74
N VAL A 158 0.76 4.89 -10.77
CA VAL A 158 -0.34 5.82 -10.45
C VAL A 158 0.09 7.28 -10.67
N PRO A 159 -0.84 8.20 -10.98
CA PRO A 159 -0.51 9.60 -11.26
C PRO A 159 -0.08 10.41 -10.02
N GLY A 160 -0.32 9.90 -8.81
CA GLY A 160 0.16 10.54 -7.57
C GLY A 160 1.68 10.47 -7.42
N SER A 161 2.26 11.36 -6.61
CA SER A 161 3.70 11.31 -6.29
C SER A 161 4.07 10.10 -5.42
N ASN A 162 3.11 9.56 -4.68
CA ASN A 162 3.25 8.45 -3.75
C ASN A 162 2.00 7.57 -3.72
N ALA A 163 2.16 6.37 -3.18
CA ALA A 163 1.08 5.44 -2.89
C ALA A 163 1.39 4.65 -1.61
N LEU A 164 0.34 4.16 -0.96
CA LEU A 164 0.45 3.23 0.15
C LEU A 164 0.37 1.80 -0.43
N PHE A 165 1.46 1.05 -0.35
CA PHE A 165 1.55 -0.32 -0.87
C PHE A 165 1.21 -1.34 0.20
N ILE A 166 0.09 -2.04 0.04
CA ILE A 166 -0.36 -3.15 0.89
C ILE A 166 0.28 -4.44 0.43
N ALA A 167 1.28 -4.91 1.19
CA ALA A 167 2.01 -6.14 0.89
C ALA A 167 1.48 -7.35 1.67
N ARG A 168 0.70 -7.12 2.73
CA ARG A 168 0.17 -8.18 3.59
C ARG A 168 -1.18 -7.78 4.19
N VAL A 169 -2.13 -8.70 4.13
CA VAL A 169 -3.40 -8.71 4.84
C VAL A 169 -3.60 -10.14 5.32
N GLN A 170 -3.49 -10.39 6.63
CA GLN A 170 -3.58 -11.75 7.17
C GLN A 170 -4.22 -11.80 8.56
N GLY A 171 -5.09 -12.78 8.76
CA GLY A 171 -5.60 -13.17 10.08
C GLY A 171 -4.61 -14.05 10.84
N ARG A 172 -4.66 -13.99 12.17
CA ARG A 172 -3.86 -14.86 13.03
C ARG A 172 -4.50 -16.25 13.13
N LYS A 173 -3.68 -17.31 13.06
CA LYS A 173 -4.16 -18.69 13.15
C LYS A 173 -4.78 -18.96 14.53
N GLY A 174 -5.84 -19.77 14.57
CA GLY A 174 -6.52 -20.13 15.82
C GLY A 174 -7.38 -19.02 16.44
N GLN A 175 -7.52 -17.87 15.78
CA GLN A 175 -8.27 -16.71 16.31
C GLN A 175 -9.66 -16.57 15.68
N PHE A 176 -10.25 -17.65 15.16
CA PHE A 176 -11.51 -17.59 14.41
C PHE A 176 -12.67 -16.99 15.25
N ASP A 177 -12.85 -17.47 16.49
CA ASP A 177 -13.91 -16.96 17.37
C ASP A 177 -13.67 -15.49 17.76
N ALA A 178 -12.42 -15.13 18.01
CA ALA A 178 -12.03 -13.76 18.32
C ALA A 178 -12.31 -12.82 17.12
N ILE A 179 -12.01 -13.26 15.89
CA ILE A 179 -12.36 -12.56 14.65
C ILE A 179 -13.88 -12.42 14.49
N ARG A 180 -14.65 -13.48 14.76
CA ARG A 180 -16.12 -13.45 14.68
C ARG A 180 -16.71 -12.46 15.69
N ARG A 181 -16.22 -12.46 16.93
CA ARG A 181 -16.63 -11.49 17.96
C ARG A 181 -16.29 -10.06 17.56
N ALA A 182 -15.05 -9.80 17.14
CA ALA A 182 -14.63 -8.48 16.69
C ALA A 182 -15.49 -7.96 15.53
N THR A 183 -15.85 -8.84 14.59
CA THR A 183 -16.74 -8.49 13.47
C THR A 183 -18.11 -8.03 13.96
N LYS A 184 -18.72 -8.72 14.93
CA LYS A 184 -20.03 -8.34 15.50
C LYS A 184 -19.97 -6.98 16.20
N ILE A 185 -18.97 -6.79 17.07
CA ILE A 185 -18.74 -5.51 17.79
C ILE A 185 -18.53 -4.37 16.80
N CYS A 186 -17.81 -4.63 15.70
CA CYS A 186 -17.54 -3.63 14.67
C CYS A 186 -18.66 -3.55 13.60
N ARG A 187 -19.93 -3.64 14.02
CA ARG A 187 -21.11 -3.46 13.15
C ARG A 187 -21.12 -4.36 11.91
N ASP A 188 -20.70 -5.60 12.07
CA ASP A 188 -20.52 -6.60 11.01
C ASP A 188 -19.54 -6.18 9.90
N VAL A 189 -18.58 -5.29 10.19
CA VAL A 189 -17.45 -4.99 9.31
C VAL A 189 -16.31 -5.93 9.67
N SER A 190 -15.88 -6.76 8.72
CA SER A 190 -14.82 -7.73 8.98
C SER A 190 -13.45 -7.06 9.14
N PRO A 191 -12.51 -7.68 9.89
CA PRO A 191 -11.18 -7.14 10.17
C PRO A 191 -10.40 -6.54 9.01
N PRO A 192 -10.27 -7.18 7.82
CA PRO A 192 -9.50 -6.60 6.73
C PRO A 192 -10.06 -5.24 6.27
N TYR A 193 -11.38 -5.05 6.31
CA TYR A 193 -12.01 -3.78 5.93
C TYR A 193 -11.91 -2.71 7.02
N LEU A 194 -11.83 -3.10 8.31
CA LEU A 194 -11.49 -2.17 9.40
C LEU A 194 -10.06 -1.64 9.23
N LEU A 195 -9.12 -2.54 8.94
CA LEU A 195 -7.73 -2.17 8.72
C LEU A 195 -7.54 -1.34 7.45
N MET A 196 -8.33 -1.56 6.40
CA MET A 196 -8.33 -0.68 5.22
C MET A 196 -8.86 0.72 5.53
N ALA A 197 -9.93 0.84 6.31
CA ALA A 197 -10.42 2.15 6.75
C ALA A 197 -9.38 2.88 7.61
N ALA A 198 -8.67 2.17 8.49
CA ALA A 198 -7.55 2.73 9.23
C ALA A 198 -6.36 3.13 8.32
N ALA A 199 -6.05 2.31 7.31
CA ALA A 199 -5.01 2.63 6.32
C ALA A 199 -5.36 3.87 5.50
N GLU A 200 -6.64 4.05 5.15
CA GLU A 200 -7.16 5.28 4.54
C GLU A 200 -6.97 6.49 5.46
N GLY A 201 -7.24 6.38 6.76
CA GLY A 201 -6.99 7.46 7.73
C GLY A 201 -5.51 7.87 7.78
N ILE A 202 -4.59 6.90 7.78
CA ILE A 202 -3.14 7.16 7.69
C ILE A 202 -2.78 7.81 6.35
N ALA A 203 -3.36 7.32 5.25
CA ALA A 203 -3.12 7.88 3.92
C ALA A 203 -3.59 9.34 3.82
N ASN A 204 -4.76 9.67 4.37
CA ASN A 204 -5.29 11.03 4.43
C ASN A 204 -4.36 11.95 5.23
N ALA A 205 -3.90 11.52 6.41
CA ALA A 205 -2.95 12.28 7.22
C ALA A 205 -1.63 12.57 6.46
N PHE A 206 -1.19 11.64 5.61
CA PHE A 206 -0.02 11.82 4.75
C PHE A 206 -0.30 12.54 3.42
N GLY A 207 -1.56 12.84 3.09
CA GLY A 207 -1.95 13.38 1.78
C GLY A 207 -1.78 12.38 0.62
N ILE A 208 -1.75 11.08 0.89
CA ILE A 208 -1.63 10.01 -0.12
C ILE A 208 -3.02 9.73 -0.71
N ARG A 209 -3.11 9.67 -2.04
CA ARG A 209 -4.39 9.49 -2.76
C ARG A 209 -4.61 8.12 -3.38
N PHE A 210 -3.62 7.24 -3.30
CA PHE A 210 -3.67 5.92 -3.90
C PHE A 210 -3.19 4.86 -2.91
N VAL A 211 -3.97 3.79 -2.81
CA VAL A 211 -3.53 2.52 -2.24
C VAL A 211 -3.26 1.58 -3.39
N VAL A 212 -2.17 0.83 -3.32
CA VAL A 212 -1.89 -0.26 -4.25
C VAL A 212 -1.60 -1.53 -3.47
N GLY A 213 -1.79 -2.71 -4.05
CA GLY A 213 -1.55 -3.93 -3.31
C GLY A 213 -1.28 -5.16 -4.16
N VAL A 214 -0.71 -6.17 -3.51
CA VAL A 214 -0.37 -7.45 -4.14
C VAL A 214 -1.61 -8.28 -4.44
N GLY A 215 -1.54 -9.05 -5.53
CA GLY A 215 -2.45 -10.18 -5.77
C GLY A 215 -1.95 -11.48 -5.15
N ASN A 216 -2.76 -12.53 -5.26
CA ASN A 216 -2.46 -13.87 -4.72
C ASN A 216 -1.13 -14.45 -5.21
N ASP A 217 -0.75 -14.21 -6.47
CA ASP A 217 0.46 -14.78 -7.06
C ASP A 217 1.74 -14.07 -6.62
N ASP A 218 1.62 -12.79 -6.25
CA ASP A 218 2.73 -11.92 -5.91
C ASP A 218 3.10 -11.92 -4.43
N GLN A 219 2.29 -12.56 -3.59
CA GLN A 219 2.52 -12.68 -2.15
C GLN A 219 3.84 -13.40 -1.83
N LEU A 220 4.61 -12.88 -0.86
CA LEU A 220 5.88 -13.47 -0.45
C LEU A 220 5.71 -14.62 0.56
N SER A 221 4.68 -14.54 1.40
CA SER A 221 4.28 -15.58 2.34
C SER A 221 3.95 -16.87 1.60
N PRO A 222 4.48 -18.02 2.05
CA PRO A 222 4.06 -19.32 1.53
C PRO A 222 2.64 -19.70 1.99
N GLN A 223 2.13 -19.06 3.05
CA GLN A 223 0.81 -19.31 3.61
C GLN A 223 -0.22 -18.46 2.84
N LYS A 224 -0.99 -19.11 1.97
CA LYS A 224 -2.08 -18.51 1.18
C LYS A 224 -3.42 -18.63 1.92
N THR A 225 -3.51 -18.04 3.11
CA THR A 225 -4.72 -18.10 3.96
C THR A 225 -5.69 -16.95 3.71
N PHE A 226 -5.34 -16.01 2.82
CA PHE A 226 -6.14 -14.84 2.48
C PHE A 226 -6.24 -14.74 0.96
N ASP A 227 -7.45 -14.52 0.47
CA ASP A 227 -7.71 -14.31 -0.95
C ASP A 227 -7.68 -12.80 -1.26
N TYR A 228 -6.56 -12.35 -1.81
CA TYR A 228 -6.37 -10.96 -2.20
C TYR A 228 -7.25 -10.58 -3.38
N THR A 229 -7.45 -11.48 -4.36
CA THR A 229 -8.25 -11.18 -5.55
C THR A 229 -9.68 -10.80 -5.14
N SER A 230 -10.36 -11.68 -4.41
CA SER A 230 -11.73 -11.43 -3.92
C SER A 230 -11.82 -10.20 -3.02
N PHE A 231 -10.79 -9.97 -2.20
CA PHE A 231 -10.71 -8.79 -1.33
C PHE A 231 -10.65 -7.48 -2.12
N TRP A 232 -9.79 -7.39 -3.14
CA TRP A 232 -9.65 -6.19 -3.97
C TRP A 232 -10.89 -5.96 -4.83
N GLU A 233 -11.49 -7.01 -5.36
CA GLU A 233 -12.75 -6.92 -6.13
C GLU A 233 -13.90 -6.37 -5.29
N THR A 234 -13.98 -6.75 -4.00
CA THR A 234 -14.98 -6.18 -3.08
C THR A 234 -14.80 -4.67 -2.87
N LEU A 235 -13.58 -4.15 -3.05
CA LEU A 235 -13.26 -2.73 -3.02
C LEU A 235 -13.36 -2.06 -4.40
N LEU A 236 -13.96 -2.74 -5.38
CA LEU A 236 -14.10 -2.29 -6.77
C LEU A 236 -12.76 -1.92 -7.43
N CYS A 237 -11.66 -2.50 -6.94
CA CYS A 237 -10.35 -2.29 -7.51
C CYS A 237 -10.23 -3.06 -8.82
N ARG A 238 -9.60 -2.43 -9.81
CA ARG A 238 -9.18 -3.12 -11.03
C ARG A 238 -7.72 -3.53 -10.88
N LYS A 239 -7.41 -4.75 -11.27
CA LYS A 239 -6.01 -5.14 -11.51
C LYS A 239 -5.54 -4.34 -12.72
N THR A 240 -4.46 -3.58 -12.57
CA THR A 240 -3.88 -2.88 -13.71
C THR A 240 -3.18 -3.88 -14.64
N GLU A 241 -2.76 -3.45 -15.84
CA GLU A 241 -1.78 -4.22 -16.63
C GLU A 241 -0.47 -4.41 -15.83
N GLY A 242 -0.23 -3.55 -14.84
CA GLY A 242 0.78 -3.71 -13.82
C GLY A 242 0.45 -4.82 -12.81
N LEU A 243 1.49 -5.32 -12.14
CA LEU A 243 1.43 -6.44 -11.19
C LEU A 243 0.56 -6.20 -9.94
N PHE A 244 -0.07 -5.02 -9.80
CA PHE A 244 -0.75 -4.59 -8.58
C PHE A 244 -2.20 -4.15 -8.82
N TYR A 245 -3.01 -4.33 -7.79
CA TYR A 245 -4.31 -3.70 -7.67
C TYR A 245 -4.13 -2.24 -7.30
N VAL A 246 -4.96 -1.36 -7.86
CA VAL A 246 -4.94 0.08 -7.58
C VAL A 246 -6.31 0.51 -7.07
N LEU A 247 -6.30 1.23 -5.95
CA LEU A 247 -7.46 1.79 -5.28
C LEU A 247 -7.26 3.31 -5.09
N PRO A 248 -8.00 4.16 -5.81
CA PRO A 248 -8.03 5.58 -5.49
C PRO A 248 -8.74 5.81 -4.14
N LEU A 249 -8.27 6.82 -3.40
CA LEU A 249 -8.89 7.28 -2.16
C LEU A 249 -9.73 8.55 -2.41
N PRO A 250 -10.86 8.74 -1.70
CA PRO A 250 -11.37 7.90 -0.61
C PRO A 250 -11.93 6.55 -1.08
N ILE A 251 -12.06 5.57 -0.17
CA ILE A 251 -12.57 4.24 -0.52
C ILE A 251 -14.07 4.34 -0.82
N LEU A 252 -14.41 4.35 -2.11
CA LEU A 252 -15.78 4.40 -2.58
C LEU A 252 -16.39 2.99 -2.64
N GLY A 253 -17.62 2.86 -2.13
CA GLY A 253 -18.44 1.67 -2.35
C GLY A 253 -19.39 1.87 -3.52
N ALA A 254 -19.97 0.77 -4.03
CA ALA A 254 -21.00 0.83 -5.06
C ALA A 254 -22.13 1.82 -4.70
N PRO A 255 -22.76 2.48 -5.67
CA PRO A 255 -23.91 3.35 -5.40
C PRO A 255 -25.00 2.65 -4.55
N LEU A 256 -25.58 3.38 -3.58
CA LEU A 256 -26.54 2.79 -2.62
C LEU A 256 -27.90 2.47 -3.26
N ASP A 257 -28.22 3.13 -4.36
CA ASP A 257 -29.38 2.86 -5.22
C ASP A 257 -29.34 1.47 -5.86
N GLN A 258 -28.14 0.97 -6.19
CA GLN A 258 -27.90 -0.40 -6.67
C GLN A 258 -28.02 -1.47 -5.57
N CYS A 259 -28.15 -1.07 -4.30
CA CYS A 259 -28.44 -2.00 -3.20
C CYS A 259 -29.95 -2.20 -3.03
N SER A 260 -30.36 -3.44 -2.80
CA SER A 260 -31.75 -3.73 -2.41
C SER A 260 -32.14 -2.90 -1.17
N PRO A 261 -33.42 -2.48 -1.05
CA PRO A 261 -33.86 -1.66 0.09
C PRO A 261 -33.52 -2.26 1.46
N SER A 262 -33.65 -3.58 1.62
CA SER A 262 -33.34 -4.32 2.84
C SER A 262 -31.85 -4.27 3.23
N HIS A 263 -30.95 -4.26 2.25
CA HIS A 263 -29.50 -4.18 2.48
C HIS A 263 -28.97 -2.75 2.49
N ARG A 264 -29.70 -1.78 1.91
CA ARG A 264 -29.28 -0.38 1.78
C ARG A 264 -28.98 0.24 3.15
N ARG A 265 -29.86 0.06 4.15
CA ARG A 265 -29.65 0.59 5.51
C ARG A 265 -28.39 0.01 6.15
N ARG A 266 -28.22 -1.31 6.10
CA ARG A 266 -27.04 -2.00 6.69
C ARG A 266 -25.75 -1.55 6.01
N THR A 267 -25.74 -1.46 4.68
CA THR A 267 -24.60 -0.99 3.90
C THR A 267 -24.24 0.46 4.24
N ARG A 268 -25.23 1.35 4.40
CA ARG A 268 -25.02 2.73 4.80
C ARG A 268 -24.35 2.82 6.18
N LEU A 269 -24.89 2.12 7.18
CA LEU A 269 -24.33 2.11 8.54
C LEU A 269 -22.88 1.60 8.59
N LYS A 270 -22.55 0.57 7.79
CA LYS A 270 -21.17 0.08 7.66
C LYS A 270 -20.24 1.11 7.02
N ARG A 271 -20.71 1.91 6.05
CA ARG A 271 -19.93 2.97 5.42
C ARG A 271 -19.67 4.11 6.39
N GLU A 272 -20.71 4.60 7.04
CA GLU A 272 -20.60 5.65 8.08
C GLU A 272 -19.61 5.24 9.17
N PHE A 273 -19.69 3.98 9.63
CA PHE A 273 -18.75 3.45 10.62
C PHE A 273 -17.29 3.44 10.12
N LYS A 274 -17.03 2.99 8.89
CA LYS A 274 -15.68 3.01 8.30
C LYS A 274 -15.15 4.43 8.12
N VAL A 275 -15.99 5.36 7.68
CA VAL A 275 -15.62 6.79 7.54
C VAL A 275 -15.24 7.37 8.90
N ALA A 276 -16.05 7.16 9.93
CA ALA A 276 -15.77 7.63 11.28
C ALA A 276 -14.47 7.01 11.84
N LEU A 277 -14.24 5.71 11.61
CA LEU A 277 -13.00 5.04 12.00
C LEU A 277 -11.79 5.66 11.28
N SER A 278 -11.88 5.87 9.97
CA SER A 278 -10.83 6.49 9.16
C SER A 278 -10.48 7.90 9.68
N GLN A 279 -11.48 8.75 9.94
CA GLN A 279 -11.29 10.09 10.50
C GLN A 279 -10.67 10.08 11.90
N ALA A 280 -11.07 9.14 12.76
CA ALA A 280 -10.49 8.98 14.09
C ALA A 280 -9.01 8.57 14.01
N VAL A 281 -8.68 7.62 13.12
CA VAL A 281 -7.31 7.19 12.87
C VAL A 281 -6.46 8.31 12.29
N GLU A 282 -6.98 9.07 11.32
CA GLU A 282 -6.33 10.26 10.77
C GLU A 282 -5.99 11.25 11.88
N THR A 283 -6.98 11.61 12.70
CA THR A 283 -6.81 12.55 13.82
C THR A 283 -5.77 12.07 14.83
N ALA A 284 -5.80 10.77 15.19
CA ALA A 284 -4.81 10.20 16.09
C ALA A 284 -3.41 10.23 15.47
N PHE A 285 -3.29 9.88 14.19
CA PHE A 285 -2.02 9.80 13.47
C PHE A 285 -1.39 11.17 13.19
N LEU A 286 -2.18 12.24 13.05
CA LEU A 286 -1.66 13.61 12.90
C LEU A 286 -0.71 14.02 14.05
N ARG A 287 -0.86 13.43 15.24
CA ARG A 287 0.04 13.64 16.39
C ARG A 287 1.44 13.09 16.18
N GLU A 288 1.58 12.11 15.29
CA GLU A 288 2.85 11.49 14.92
C GLU A 288 3.60 12.27 13.83
N LEU A 289 2.91 13.20 13.15
CA LEU A 289 3.53 14.07 12.17
C LEU A 289 4.36 15.16 12.85
N ARG A 290 5.31 15.72 12.11
CA ARG A 290 6.03 16.91 12.56
C ARG A 290 5.03 18.05 12.74
N SER A 291 5.11 18.76 13.85
CA SER A 291 4.49 20.07 13.93
C SER A 291 5.10 20.92 12.82
N SER A 292 4.28 21.32 11.85
CA SER A 292 4.71 22.39 10.95
C SER A 292 5.03 23.56 11.86
N SER A 293 6.29 24.00 11.86
CA SER A 293 6.67 25.21 12.56
C SER A 293 5.71 26.31 12.08
N ARG A 294 4.79 26.73 12.93
CA ARG A 294 4.08 28.00 12.80
C ARG A 294 5.11 29.11 12.96
N LYS A 295 6.05 29.24 12.03
CA LYS A 295 6.80 30.49 11.86
C LYS A 295 5.88 31.42 11.07
N SER A 296 5.02 32.07 11.85
CA SER A 296 4.52 33.40 11.56
C SER A 296 5.68 34.27 11.09
N LYS A 297 5.78 34.50 9.77
CA LYS A 297 6.33 35.75 9.26
C LYS A 297 5.23 36.79 9.50
N ARG A 298 5.24 37.44 10.66
CA ARG A 298 4.84 38.85 10.71
C ARG A 298 5.97 39.62 10.04
N ILE A 299 5.83 39.90 8.75
CA ILE A 299 6.53 40.99 8.09
C ILE A 299 5.49 41.63 7.15
N GLY A 300 5.20 42.90 7.44
CA GLY A 300 4.85 43.93 6.47
C GLY A 300 3.55 43.77 5.70
N GLU A 301 2.62 44.69 5.96
CA GLU A 301 1.63 45.14 4.99
C GLU A 301 2.30 45.46 3.64
N GLY A 302 1.66 45.06 2.53
CA GLY A 302 2.07 45.43 1.18
C GLY A 302 2.00 44.29 0.16
N GLU A 303 0.88 44.24 -0.58
CA GLU A 303 0.71 43.65 -1.92
C GLU A 303 0.80 42.11 -2.10
N GLY A 304 -0.40 41.50 -2.16
CA GLY A 304 -0.83 40.73 -3.34
C GLY A 304 -0.19 39.38 -3.65
N ILE A 305 -0.40 38.35 -2.81
CA ILE A 305 -0.25 36.93 -3.25
C ILE A 305 -1.40 36.08 -2.67
N LYS A 306 -2.17 35.46 -3.57
CA LYS A 306 -3.31 34.57 -3.25
C LYS A 306 -2.88 33.40 -2.37
N GLY A 307 -3.25 33.45 -1.09
CA GLY A 307 -3.03 32.39 -0.11
C GLY A 307 -3.93 31.19 -0.36
N PHE A 308 -3.32 30.00 -0.41
CA PHE A 308 -4.02 28.72 -0.40
C PHE A 308 -4.58 28.48 1.01
N CYS A 309 -5.83 28.88 1.21
CA CYS A 309 -6.55 28.69 2.46
C CYS A 309 -7.06 27.24 2.54
N TYR A 310 -6.53 26.46 3.48
CA TYR A 310 -7.16 25.20 3.91
C TYR A 310 -8.49 25.55 4.58
N SER A 311 -9.58 25.45 3.81
CA SER A 311 -10.96 25.57 4.30
C SER A 311 -11.50 24.18 4.61
N THR A 312 -11.72 23.91 5.90
CA THR A 312 -12.56 22.83 6.39
C THR A 312 -14.03 23.16 6.16
N ALA A 313 -14.44 23.26 4.89
CA ALA A 313 -15.84 23.43 4.50
C ALA A 313 -16.02 23.07 3.02
N ARG A 314 -16.32 21.79 2.73
CA ARG A 314 -17.19 21.33 1.62
C ARG A 314 -17.24 19.81 1.62
N HIS A 315 -18.31 19.25 2.19
CA HIS A 315 -18.70 17.86 2.00
C HIS A 315 -19.90 17.70 1.05
N GLU A 316 -20.28 18.75 0.32
CA GLU A 316 -21.33 18.67 -0.69
C GLU A 316 -20.90 19.41 -1.95
N ARG A 317 -20.21 18.69 -2.84
CA ARG A 317 -20.34 18.90 -4.29
C ARG A 317 -20.33 17.51 -4.92
N GLN A 318 -21.48 17.15 -5.48
CA GLN A 318 -21.62 16.06 -6.44
C GLN A 318 -20.48 16.14 -7.44
N ILE A 319 -19.65 15.11 -7.47
CA ILE A 319 -18.86 14.80 -8.66
C ILE A 319 -19.83 14.06 -9.57
N GLU A 320 -20.47 14.80 -10.44
CA GLU A 320 -21.21 14.28 -11.58
C GLU A 320 -20.17 13.78 -12.61
N LEU A 321 -19.63 12.58 -12.36
CA LEU A 321 -18.91 11.81 -13.37
C LEU A 321 -19.98 11.20 -14.28
N GLN A 322 -20.43 11.95 -15.27
CA GLN A 322 -21.13 11.37 -16.41
C GLN A 322 -20.18 10.40 -17.11
N ALA A 323 -20.45 9.11 -16.92
CA ALA A 323 -19.88 8.04 -17.71
C ALA A 323 -20.35 8.21 -19.15
N THR A 324 -19.47 8.71 -20.02
CA THR A 324 -19.64 8.59 -21.47
C THR A 324 -18.43 7.86 -22.05
N GLY A 325 -18.65 6.61 -22.44
CA GLY A 325 -17.87 5.91 -23.46
C GLY A 325 -16.65 5.08 -23.01
N PRO A 326 -16.39 3.94 -23.67
CA PRO A 326 -15.23 3.10 -23.40
C PRO A 326 -13.95 3.73 -23.96
N CYS A 327 -13.02 4.10 -23.09
CA CYS A 327 -11.66 4.45 -23.50
C CYS A 327 -10.88 3.17 -23.84
N THR A 328 -10.96 2.74 -25.09
CA THR A 328 -10.01 1.80 -25.70
C THR A 328 -8.71 2.54 -26.00
N PHE A 329 -7.64 2.22 -25.28
CA PHE A 329 -6.28 2.60 -25.70
C PHE A 329 -5.79 1.57 -26.72
N SER A 330 -5.81 1.93 -28.01
CA SER A 330 -5.17 1.18 -29.07
C SER A 330 -3.68 1.55 -29.13
N ILE A 331 -2.81 0.57 -28.88
CA ILE A 331 -1.38 0.65 -29.19
C ILE A 331 -1.25 0.52 -30.72
N LYS A 332 -1.17 1.65 -31.44
CA LYS A 332 -0.66 1.66 -32.82
C LYS A 332 0.87 1.65 -32.77
N ARG A 333 1.46 0.50 -33.10
CA ARG A 333 2.86 0.39 -33.53
C ARG A 333 3.02 1.20 -34.82
N ARG A 334 3.94 2.17 -34.82
CA ARG A 334 4.49 2.74 -36.06
C ARG A 334 5.54 1.76 -36.58
N HIS A 335 5.27 1.17 -37.74
CA HIS A 335 6.31 0.91 -38.73
C HIS A 335 5.82 1.43 -40.08
N ASP A 336 6.79 2.01 -40.76
CA ASP A 336 6.83 2.64 -42.07
C ASP A 336 5.98 1.97 -43.16
N LEU A 337 5.35 2.79 -44.00
CA LEU A 337 5.68 2.90 -45.44
C LEU A 337 4.61 3.74 -46.15
N HIS A 338 5.04 4.91 -46.65
CA HIS A 338 4.45 5.56 -47.80
C HIS A 338 5.06 4.90 -49.04
N SER A 339 4.24 4.46 -49.99
CA SER A 339 4.34 4.75 -51.43
C SER A 339 3.54 3.74 -52.27
N SER A 340 2.91 4.29 -53.30
CA SER A 340 2.43 3.67 -54.54
C SER A 340 0.93 3.33 -54.66
N LEU A 341 0.32 4.14 -55.51
CA LEU A 341 -0.96 4.05 -56.22
C LEU A 341 -0.99 2.91 -57.27
N ALA A 342 -2.22 2.66 -57.77
CA ALA A 342 -2.64 1.88 -58.96
C ALA A 342 -2.71 0.35 -58.71
N GLU A 343 -3.72 -0.44 -59.14
CA GLU A 343 -4.70 -0.46 -60.25
C GLU A 343 -5.97 -1.21 -59.76
N PHE A 344 -7.23 -0.83 -60.07
CA PHE A 344 -8.02 -0.94 -61.31
C PHE A 344 -8.52 -2.38 -61.66
N TRP A 345 -9.79 -2.65 -61.27
CA TRP A 345 -10.85 -3.57 -61.79
C TRP A 345 -10.60 -5.06 -62.13
N GLY A 346 -11.60 -5.90 -61.77
CA GLY A 346 -12.02 -7.06 -62.59
C GLY A 346 -12.48 -8.32 -61.84
N HIS A 347 -13.78 -8.66 -62.00
CA HIS A 347 -14.46 -9.98 -62.19
C HIS A 347 -13.68 -11.31 -61.95
N SER A 348 -14.26 -12.48 -61.71
CA SER A 348 -15.56 -13.10 -61.39
C SER A 348 -15.29 -14.62 -61.40
N ASP A 349 -16.16 -15.43 -60.79
CA ASP A 349 -16.20 -16.92 -60.85
C ASP A 349 -15.04 -17.68 -60.17
N GLY A 350 -15.18 -18.87 -59.60
CA GLY A 350 -16.26 -19.85 -59.52
C GLY A 350 -15.62 -21.20 -59.13
N GLN A 351 -16.43 -22.06 -58.48
CA GLN A 351 -16.23 -23.51 -58.29
C GLN A 351 -15.32 -24.10 -57.17
N ARG A 352 -16.02 -24.72 -56.21
CA ARG A 352 -16.00 -26.15 -55.81
C ARG A 352 -14.67 -26.90 -55.63
N SER A 353 -14.42 -27.30 -54.39
CA SER A 353 -14.24 -28.68 -53.88
C SER A 353 -13.76 -28.55 -52.43
N GLY A 354 -14.29 -29.19 -51.39
CA GLY A 354 -14.77 -30.56 -51.29
C GLY A 354 -13.66 -31.43 -50.71
N LEU A 355 -13.49 -31.47 -49.38
CA LEU A 355 -13.01 -32.66 -48.66
C LEU A 355 -13.28 -32.54 -47.14
N GLN A 356 -14.06 -33.49 -46.63
CA GLN A 356 -14.24 -33.80 -45.21
C GLN A 356 -13.14 -34.74 -44.70
N LEU A 357 -13.17 -34.99 -43.38
CA LEU A 357 -12.58 -36.10 -42.59
C LEU A 357 -11.14 -35.81 -42.11
N ARG A 358 -10.75 -35.93 -40.84
CA ARG A 358 -11.19 -36.84 -39.77
C ARG A 358 -10.65 -36.38 -38.39
N SER A 359 -11.27 -36.91 -37.34
CA SER A 359 -10.99 -36.86 -35.90
C SER A 359 -9.64 -37.43 -35.45
N ALA A 360 -9.08 -36.81 -34.38
CA ALA A 360 -8.44 -37.31 -33.13
C ALA A 360 -7.72 -38.69 -33.10
N PRO A 361 -6.69 -38.90 -32.22
CA PRO A 361 -6.94 -39.01 -30.77
C PRO A 361 -5.85 -38.46 -29.82
N THR A 362 -6.31 -38.33 -28.58
CA THR A 362 -5.64 -38.27 -27.27
C THR A 362 -4.47 -39.24 -27.06
N VAL A 363 -3.42 -38.76 -26.37
CA VAL A 363 -2.82 -39.36 -25.15
C VAL A 363 -2.40 -38.21 -24.24
#